data_AF-A0A9P6DBJ6-F1
#
_entry.id   AF-A0A9P6DBJ6-F1
#
_cell.length_a   1.000
_cell.length_b   1.000
_cell.length_c   1.000
_cell.angle_alpha   90.00
_cell.angle_beta   90.00
_cell.angle_gamma   90.00
#
_symmetry.space_group_name_H-M   'P 1'
#
loop_
_entity.id
_entity.type
_entity.pdbx_description
1 polymer ?
#
loop_
_entity_poly.entity_id
_entity_poly.type
_entity_poly.pdbx_seq_one_letter_code
_entity_poly.pdbx_strand_id
1 'polypeptide(L)'
;MGTRAKIEQSAPNCPPTMGEGDVDAALLWDWFVKCENYLHHKNAALADMVKTVAHGMGGVHAIRWLATCGPSLHEMDWDTYKEQMRSIFLSVDWEYTTRMSILHMKQGSRPFIDYTLNVMGKNNLLARTDSFINDNFICDAIEASMEADLAVECH
;
A
#
# COMPACT_ATOMS: atom_id res chain seq x y z
N MET A 1 9.44 11.04 15.28
CA MET A 1 8.96 10.76 13.91
C MET A 1 10.18 10.33 13.12
N GLY A 2 10.25 9.06 12.72
CA GLY A 2 11.34 8.57 11.87
C GLY A 2 11.18 9.09 10.45
N THR A 3 12.27 9.06 9.68
CA THR A 3 12.23 9.35 8.25
C THR A 3 11.48 8.21 7.56
N ARG A 4 10.48 8.51 6.73
CA ARG A 4 9.76 7.50 5.92
C ARG A 4 10.72 6.86 4.94
N ALA A 5 10.67 5.53 4.80
CA ALA A 5 11.46 4.82 3.80
C ALA A 5 11.07 5.26 2.38
N LYS A 6 12.03 5.12 1.45
CA LYS A 6 11.85 5.45 0.04
C LYS A 6 12.02 4.21 -0.81
N ILE A 7 11.23 4.12 -1.87
CA ILE A 7 11.40 3.06 -2.88
C ILE A 7 12.03 3.67 -4.11
N GLU A 8 13.13 3.08 -4.53
CA GLU A 8 13.89 3.49 -5.71
C GLU A 8 13.81 2.39 -6.76
N GLN A 9 13.65 2.80 -8.02
CA GLN A 9 13.71 1.91 -9.17
C GLN A 9 14.29 2.71 -10.33
N SER A 10 15.52 2.39 -10.73
CA SER A 10 16.23 3.16 -11.76
C SER A 10 15.62 2.98 -13.16
N ALA A 11 15.01 1.83 -13.43
CA ALA A 11 14.31 1.52 -14.67
C ALA A 11 13.30 0.37 -14.45
N PRO A 12 12.26 0.22 -15.29
CA PRO A 12 11.24 -0.83 -15.14
C PRO A 12 11.80 -2.27 -15.16
N ASN A 13 12.98 -2.47 -15.77
CA ASN A 13 13.68 -3.75 -15.87
C ASN A 13 14.74 -3.96 -14.77
N CYS A 14 14.86 -3.03 -13.82
CA CYS A 14 15.69 -3.13 -12.63
C CYS A 14 14.83 -3.46 -11.41
N PRO A 15 15.32 -4.31 -10.49
CA PRO A 15 14.58 -4.63 -9.27
C PRO A 15 14.38 -3.35 -8.44
N PRO A 16 13.19 -3.14 -7.86
CA PRO A 16 12.98 -2.05 -6.93
C PRO A 16 13.77 -2.29 -5.64
N THR A 17 14.20 -1.21 -5.00
CA THR A 17 14.89 -1.24 -3.70
C THR A 17 14.16 -0.41 -2.67
N MET A 18 14.00 -0.95 -1.47
CA MET A 18 13.41 -0.25 -0.33
C MET A 18 14.54 0.24 0.59
N GLY A 19 14.68 1.56 0.71
CA GLY A 19 15.66 2.20 1.58
C GLY A 19 15.27 2.18 3.06
N GLU A 20 16.12 2.77 3.89
CA GLU A 20 15.88 2.85 5.34
C GLU A 20 14.77 3.83 5.70
N GLY A 21 14.04 3.54 6.79
CA GLY A 21 13.01 4.42 7.34
C GLY A 21 11.72 3.70 7.74
N ASP A 22 10.72 4.45 8.19
CA ASP A 22 9.42 3.91 8.59
C ASP A 22 8.62 3.44 7.36
N VAL A 23 7.96 2.29 7.49
CA VAL A 23 7.13 1.68 6.44
C VAL A 23 5.66 1.82 6.82
N ASP A 24 4.88 2.44 5.94
CA ASP A 24 3.43 2.55 6.07
C ASP A 24 2.70 1.76 4.96
N ALA A 25 1.38 1.65 5.08
CA ALA A 25 0.57 0.89 4.14
C ALA A 25 0.70 1.41 2.70
N ALA A 26 0.84 2.72 2.51
CA ALA A 26 1.01 3.32 1.19
C ALA A 26 2.37 2.99 0.57
N LEU A 27 3.43 2.94 1.38
CA LEU A 27 4.76 2.54 0.94
C LEU A 27 4.79 1.05 0.58
N LEU A 28 4.19 0.18 1.38
CA LEU A 28 4.09 -1.24 1.03
C LEU A 28 3.31 -1.46 -0.26
N TRP A 29 2.23 -0.71 -0.48
CA TRP A 29 1.49 -0.77 -1.73
C TRP A 29 2.36 -0.38 -2.93
N ASP A 30 3.07 0.76 -2.85
CA ASP A 30 4.00 1.19 -3.89
C ASP A 30 5.10 0.16 -4.15
N TRP A 31 5.60 -0.49 -3.10
CA TRP A 31 6.55 -1.59 -3.20
C TRP A 31 5.98 -2.76 -4.00
N PHE A 32 4.77 -3.22 -3.67
CA PHE A 32 4.13 -4.33 -4.39
C PHE A 32 3.92 -4.00 -5.87
N VAL A 33 3.43 -2.81 -6.18
CA VAL A 33 3.20 -2.37 -7.57
C VAL A 33 4.52 -2.35 -8.36
N LYS A 34 5.59 -1.80 -7.79
CA LYS A 34 6.91 -1.76 -8.46
C LYS A 34 7.51 -3.16 -8.63
N CYS A 35 7.34 -4.03 -7.65
CA CYS A 35 7.72 -5.43 -7.74
C CYS A 35 6.97 -6.15 -8.86
N GLU A 36 5.64 -6.01 -8.92
CA GLU A 36 4.81 -6.62 -9.96
C GLU A 36 5.20 -6.13 -11.36
N ASN A 37 5.40 -4.83 -11.53
CA ASN A 37 5.85 -4.26 -12.80
C ASN A 37 7.21 -4.82 -13.24
N TYR A 38 8.16 -4.91 -12.31
CA TYR A 38 9.48 -5.50 -12.60
C TYR A 38 9.37 -6.99 -12.97
N LEU A 39 8.59 -7.76 -12.22
CA LEU A 39 8.39 -9.19 -12.45
C LEU A 39 7.69 -9.46 -13.78
N HIS A 40 6.71 -8.62 -14.15
CA HIS A 40 6.05 -8.66 -15.44
C HIS A 40 7.04 -8.39 -16.58
N HIS A 41 7.87 -7.35 -16.46
CA HIS A 41 8.92 -7.06 -17.46
C HIS A 41 9.97 -8.17 -17.59
N LYS A 42 10.27 -8.90 -16.51
CA LYS A 42 11.20 -10.03 -16.53
C LYS A 42 10.58 -11.35 -16.98
N ASN A 43 9.26 -11.39 -17.15
CA ASN A 43 8.51 -12.63 -17.38
C ASN A 43 8.88 -13.71 -16.35
N ALA A 44 9.03 -13.31 -15.08
CA ALA A 44 9.49 -14.18 -14.01
C ALA A 44 8.41 -15.22 -13.66
N ALA A 45 8.82 -16.46 -13.41
CA ALA A 45 7.90 -17.49 -12.92
C ALA A 45 7.36 -17.12 -11.53
N LEU A 46 6.07 -17.36 -11.29
CA LEU A 46 5.39 -17.08 -10.01
C LEU A 46 6.15 -17.63 -8.80
N ALA A 47 6.76 -18.82 -8.94
CA ALA A 47 7.53 -19.51 -7.91
C ALA A 47 8.85 -18.81 -7.50
N ASP A 48 9.36 -17.91 -8.34
CA ASP A 48 10.63 -17.19 -8.10
C ASP A 48 10.43 -15.69 -7.86
N MET A 49 9.18 -15.21 -7.91
CA MET A 49 8.85 -13.80 -7.72
C MET A 49 9.34 -13.27 -6.37
N VAL A 50 8.99 -13.96 -5.29
CA VAL A 50 9.36 -13.57 -3.91
C VAL A 50 10.88 -13.56 -3.74
N LYS A 51 11.57 -14.60 -4.22
CA LYS A 51 13.05 -14.68 -4.15
C LYS A 51 13.70 -13.50 -4.87
N THR A 52 13.17 -13.12 -6.02
CA THR A 52 13.75 -12.08 -6.86
C THR A 52 13.63 -10.70 -6.21
N VAL A 53 12.51 -10.41 -5.55
CA VAL A 53 12.27 -9.07 -4.97
C VAL A 53 12.65 -8.97 -3.50
N ALA A 54 12.71 -10.09 -2.76
CA ALA A 54 13.08 -10.09 -1.34
C ALA A 54 14.48 -9.51 -1.09
N HIS A 55 15.41 -9.69 -2.02
CA HIS A 55 16.75 -9.11 -1.96
C HIS A 55 16.77 -7.58 -2.18
N GLY A 56 15.69 -6.98 -2.68
CA GLY A 56 15.59 -5.53 -2.86
C GLY A 56 15.33 -4.76 -1.56
N MET A 57 15.08 -5.44 -0.44
CA MET A 57 14.94 -4.78 0.86
C MET A 57 16.32 -4.40 1.41
N GLY A 58 16.51 -3.13 1.73
CA GLY A 58 17.75 -2.63 2.34
C GLY A 58 17.68 -2.53 3.87
N GLY A 59 18.86 -2.51 4.49
CA GLY A 59 19.04 -2.12 5.89
C GLY A 59 18.22 -2.94 6.90
N VAL A 60 17.61 -2.24 7.85
CA VAL A 60 16.81 -2.83 8.94
C VAL A 60 15.62 -3.67 8.43
N HIS A 61 15.09 -3.35 7.25
CA HIS A 61 13.95 -4.07 6.66
C HIS A 61 14.35 -5.45 6.19
N ALA A 62 15.50 -5.59 5.53
CA ALA A 62 16.04 -6.89 5.15
C ALA A 62 16.33 -7.76 6.38
N ILE A 63 16.90 -7.17 7.44
CA ILE A 63 17.19 -7.90 8.68
C ILE A 63 15.90 -8.43 9.30
N ARG A 64 14.87 -7.58 9.42
CA ARG A 64 13.58 -7.96 9.99
C ARG A 64 12.90 -9.03 9.14
N TRP A 65 12.89 -8.87 7.82
CA TRP A 65 12.31 -9.83 6.89
C TRP A 65 13.01 -11.20 6.96
N LEU A 66 14.35 -11.23 6.91
CA LEU A 66 15.12 -12.47 7.00
C LEU A 66 14.95 -13.17 8.35
N ALA A 67 14.88 -12.41 9.44
CA ALA A 67 14.66 -12.96 10.78
C ALA A 67 13.29 -13.65 10.93
N THR A 68 12.26 -13.14 10.25
CA THR A 68 10.89 -13.68 10.36
C THR A 68 10.59 -14.75 9.31
N CYS A 69 11.02 -14.55 8.06
CA CYS A 69 10.58 -15.36 6.92
C CYS A 69 11.71 -16.11 6.19
N GLY A 70 12.98 -15.91 6.58
CA GLY A 70 14.14 -16.50 5.90
C GLY A 70 14.03 -18.01 5.59
N PRO A 71 13.59 -18.86 6.55
CA PRO A 71 13.46 -20.30 6.31
C PRO A 71 12.37 -20.70 5.30
N SER A 72 11.30 -19.91 5.17
CA SER A 72 10.12 -20.23 4.33
C SER A 72 10.09 -19.46 3.00
N LEU A 73 11.11 -18.66 2.73
CA LEU A 73 11.15 -17.74 1.59
C LEU A 73 11.14 -18.46 0.23
N HIS A 74 11.59 -19.72 0.20
CA HIS A 74 11.66 -20.51 -1.03
C HIS A 74 10.34 -21.13 -1.49
N GLU A 75 9.36 -21.23 -0.59
CA GLU A 75 8.06 -21.88 -0.83
C GLU A 75 6.90 -20.89 -0.79
N MET A 76 7.18 -19.62 -0.49
CA MET A 76 6.18 -18.58 -0.33
C MET A 76 5.67 -18.08 -1.69
N ASP A 77 4.35 -18.15 -1.89
CA ASP A 77 3.70 -17.52 -3.03
C ASP A 77 3.54 -16.01 -2.85
N TRP A 78 3.10 -15.33 -3.91
CA TRP A 78 3.02 -13.88 -3.95
C TRP A 78 1.98 -13.27 -3.00
N ASP A 79 0.83 -13.94 -2.81
CA ASP A 79 -0.21 -13.44 -1.93
C ASP A 79 0.18 -13.62 -0.46
N THR A 80 0.74 -14.78 -0.10
CA THR A 80 1.32 -15.05 1.23
C THR A 80 2.42 -14.04 1.55
N TYR A 81 3.27 -13.71 0.58
CA TYR A 81 4.29 -12.69 0.74
C TYR A 81 3.71 -11.32 1.09
N LYS A 82 2.66 -10.86 0.40
CA LYS A 82 2.00 -9.58 0.70
C LYS A 82 1.41 -9.57 2.11
N GLU A 83 0.79 -10.67 2.53
CA GLU A 83 0.22 -10.81 3.88
C GLU A 83 1.31 -10.76 4.97
N GLN A 84 2.41 -11.50 4.78
CA GLN A 84 3.55 -11.49 5.70
C GLN A 84 4.18 -10.10 5.79
N MET A 85 4.37 -9.41 4.66
CA MET A 85 4.89 -8.04 4.62
C MET A 85 3.99 -7.08 5.41
N ARG A 86 2.66 -7.18 5.27
CA ARG A 86 1.72 -6.38 6.07
C ARG A 86 1.85 -6.69 7.56
N SER A 87 1.89 -7.97 7.93
CA SER A 87 2.00 -8.41 9.33
C SER A 87 3.32 -7.98 9.99
N ILE A 88 4.42 -7.99 9.25
CA ILE A 88 5.74 -7.64 9.77
C ILE A 88 5.90 -6.14 9.91
N PHE A 89 5.46 -5.34 8.92
CA PHE A 89 5.81 -3.93 8.84
C PHE A 89 4.70 -2.98 9.30
N LEU A 90 3.43 -3.39 9.27
CA LEU A 90 2.31 -2.55 9.70
C LEU A 90 1.92 -2.84 11.15
N SER A 91 1.32 -1.85 11.82
CA SER A 91 0.75 -2.05 13.16
C SER A 91 -0.47 -2.97 13.09
N VAL A 92 -0.79 -3.68 14.17
CA VAL A 92 -1.95 -4.61 14.20
C VAL A 92 -3.28 -3.91 13.86
N ASP A 93 -3.38 -2.62 14.17
CA ASP A 93 -4.55 -1.76 13.93
C ASP A 93 -4.45 -0.93 12.64
N TRP A 94 -3.51 -1.23 11.74
CA TRP A 94 -3.28 -0.44 10.52
C TRP A 94 -4.54 -0.32 9.66
N GLU A 95 -5.35 -1.38 9.58
CA GLU A 95 -6.58 -1.38 8.81
C GLU A 95 -7.63 -0.44 9.43
N TYR A 96 -7.82 -0.55 10.74
CA TYR A 96 -8.74 0.29 11.48
C TYR A 96 -8.34 1.76 11.39
N THR A 97 -7.06 2.07 11.63
CA THR A 97 -6.54 3.44 11.56
C THR A 97 -6.62 4.01 10.15
N THR A 98 -6.38 3.20 9.11
CA THR A 98 -6.55 3.62 7.71
C THR A 98 -8.02 3.88 7.38
N ARG A 99 -8.93 2.99 7.79
CA ARG A 99 -10.39 3.16 7.61
C ARG A 99 -10.89 4.41 8.32
N MET A 100 -10.49 4.62 9.57
CA MET A 100 -10.84 5.83 10.31
C MET A 100 -10.23 7.07 9.67
N SER A 101 -9.01 7.00 9.15
CA SER A 101 -8.44 8.12 8.39
C SER A 101 -9.33 8.48 7.22
N ILE A 102 -9.81 7.51 6.42
CA ILE A 102 -10.69 7.75 5.27
C ILE A 102 -11.98 8.45 5.70
N LEU A 103 -12.68 7.92 6.72
CA LEU A 103 -13.96 8.48 7.18
C LEU A 103 -13.84 9.90 7.76
N HIS A 104 -12.65 10.30 8.22
CA HIS A 104 -12.39 11.65 8.71
C HIS A 104 -11.81 12.58 7.64
N MET A 105 -11.58 12.12 6.40
CA MET A 105 -11.09 12.99 5.33
C MET A 105 -12.17 13.97 4.88
N LYS A 106 -11.85 15.26 4.94
CA LYS A 106 -12.66 16.35 4.39
C LYS A 106 -12.06 16.91 3.11
N GLN A 107 -12.91 17.39 2.21
CA GLN A 107 -12.48 18.08 1.00
C GLN A 107 -11.61 19.30 1.37
N GLY A 108 -12.15 20.20 2.20
CA GLY A 108 -11.51 21.45 2.55
C GLY A 108 -11.35 22.34 1.32
N SER A 109 -10.23 23.08 1.24
CA SER A 109 -9.93 23.94 0.08
C SER A 109 -9.41 23.21 -1.16
N ARG A 110 -9.40 21.87 -1.17
CA ARG A 110 -8.86 21.08 -2.28
C ARG A 110 -9.89 20.93 -3.41
N PRO A 111 -9.44 20.84 -4.68
CA PRO A 111 -10.31 20.44 -5.77
C PRO A 111 -11.00 19.10 -5.46
N PHE A 112 -12.28 19.00 -5.82
CA PHE A 112 -13.08 17.79 -5.55
C PHE A 112 -12.43 16.53 -6.11
N ILE A 113 -11.88 16.60 -7.33
CA ILE A 113 -11.21 15.46 -7.96
C ILE A 113 -9.97 14.99 -7.18
N ASP A 114 -9.17 15.91 -6.65
CA ASP A 114 -7.98 15.55 -5.87
C ASP A 114 -8.38 14.93 -4.53
N TYR A 115 -9.45 15.43 -3.92
CA TYR A 115 -10.02 14.87 -2.70
C TYR A 115 -10.52 13.44 -2.92
N THR A 116 -11.35 13.22 -3.95
CA THR A 116 -11.93 11.89 -4.23
C THR A 116 -10.85 10.88 -4.61
N LEU A 117 -9.87 11.26 -5.44
CA LEU A 117 -8.73 10.40 -5.77
C LEU A 117 -7.92 10.02 -4.52
N ASN A 118 -7.75 10.93 -3.56
CA ASN A 118 -7.06 10.63 -2.31
C ASN A 118 -7.85 9.65 -1.44
N VAL A 119 -9.17 9.86 -1.30
CA VAL A 119 -10.08 8.95 -0.58
C VAL A 119 -10.05 7.55 -1.20
N MET A 120 -10.24 7.45 -2.51
CA MET A 120 -10.20 6.19 -3.24
C MET A 120 -8.82 5.51 -3.15
N GLY A 121 -7.75 6.28 -3.31
CA GLY A 121 -6.37 5.78 -3.20
C GLY A 121 -6.07 5.17 -1.84
N LYS A 122 -6.54 5.80 -0.75
CA LYS A 122 -6.43 5.24 0.60
C LYS A 122 -7.31 4.01 0.78
N ASN A 123 -8.52 3.99 0.25
CA ASN A 123 -9.40 2.82 0.33
C ASN A 123 -8.83 1.60 -0.41
N ASN A 124 -8.11 1.82 -1.52
CA ASN A 124 -7.40 0.75 -2.23
C ASN A 124 -6.30 0.09 -1.38
N LEU A 125 -5.75 0.76 -0.36
CA LEU A 125 -4.81 0.14 0.57
C LEU A 125 -5.49 -0.95 1.42
N LEU A 126 -6.80 -0.82 1.63
CA LEU A 126 -7.65 -1.79 2.34
C LEU A 126 -8.22 -2.87 1.40
N ALA A 127 -7.87 -2.85 0.12
CA ALA A 127 -8.37 -3.85 -0.81
C ALA A 127 -7.99 -5.27 -0.34
N ARG A 128 -8.98 -6.17 -0.39
CA ARG A 128 -8.90 -7.55 0.11
C ARG A 128 -8.77 -7.67 1.63
N THR A 129 -9.15 -6.65 2.40
CA THR A 129 -9.36 -6.77 3.84
C THR A 129 -10.82 -6.51 4.20
N ASP A 130 -11.25 -6.96 5.37
CA ASP A 130 -12.62 -6.72 5.87
C ASP A 130 -12.88 -5.23 6.15
N SER A 131 -11.81 -4.44 6.26
CA SER A 131 -11.88 -3.00 6.47
C SER A 131 -12.10 -2.20 5.18
N PHE A 132 -12.11 -2.83 4.00
CA PHE A 132 -12.44 -2.18 2.74
C PHE A 132 -13.81 -1.50 2.81
N ILE A 133 -13.89 -0.27 2.31
CA ILE A 133 -15.15 0.46 2.19
C ILE A 133 -15.71 0.19 0.80
N ASN A 134 -16.92 -0.38 0.73
CA ASN A 134 -17.57 -0.64 -0.56
C ASN A 134 -17.99 0.65 -1.28
N ASP A 135 -18.30 0.51 -2.57
CA ASP A 135 -18.58 1.64 -3.47
C ASP A 135 -19.73 2.52 -2.99
N ASN A 136 -20.80 1.93 -2.46
CA ASN A 136 -21.93 2.70 -1.95
C ASN A 136 -21.52 3.53 -0.73
N PHE A 137 -20.86 2.91 0.25
CA PHE A 137 -20.50 3.59 1.48
C PHE A 137 -19.37 4.60 1.30
N ILE A 138 -18.49 4.41 0.30
CA ILE A 138 -17.46 5.41 -0.01
C ILE A 138 -18.06 6.62 -0.71
N CYS A 139 -19.07 6.44 -1.58
CA CYS A 139 -19.83 7.55 -2.14
C CYS A 139 -20.53 8.34 -1.03
N ASP A 140 -21.26 7.67 -0.14
CA ASP A 140 -21.91 8.32 1.02
C ASP A 140 -20.90 9.10 1.87
N ALA A 141 -19.71 8.53 2.12
CA ALA A 141 -18.66 9.18 2.90
C ALA A 141 -18.06 10.41 2.20
N ILE A 142 -17.89 10.35 0.88
CA ILE A 142 -17.44 11.47 0.04
C ILE A 142 -18.48 12.58 0.05
N GLU A 143 -19.77 12.23 -0.13
CA GLU A 143 -20.88 13.18 -0.12
C GLU A 143 -21.02 13.88 1.24
N ALA A 144 -20.93 13.13 2.34
CA ALA A 144 -21.00 13.70 3.69
C ALA A 144 -19.80 14.60 4.07
N SER A 145 -18.78 14.66 3.22
CA SER A 145 -17.50 15.33 3.50
C SER A 145 -17.04 16.29 2.40
N MET A 146 -17.87 16.49 1.37
CA MET A 146 -17.67 17.52 0.35
C MET A 146 -18.04 18.91 0.89
N GLU A 147 -17.51 19.96 0.25
CA GLU A 147 -17.85 21.33 0.61
C GLU A 147 -19.32 21.64 0.29
N ALA A 148 -19.95 22.46 1.14
CA ALA A 148 -21.39 22.71 1.09
C ALA A 148 -21.88 23.26 -0.26
N ASP A 149 -21.06 24.06 -0.94
CA ASP A 149 -21.39 24.65 -2.24
C ASP A 149 -21.51 23.60 -3.35
N LEU A 150 -20.79 22.47 -3.25
CA LEU A 150 -20.89 21.35 -4.17
C LEU A 150 -22.03 20.39 -3.78
N ALA A 151 -22.30 20.24 -2.48
CA ALA A 151 -23.37 19.38 -1.97
C ALA A 151 -24.77 19.84 -2.44
N VAL A 152 -24.94 21.14 -2.69
CA VAL A 152 -26.19 21.73 -3.19
C VAL A 152 -26.46 21.34 -4.66
N GLU A 153 -25.45 20.98 -5.45
CA GLU A 153 -25.63 20.58 -6.87
C GLU A 153 -25.94 19.07 -7.04
N CYS A 154 -25.76 18.26 -6.01
CA CYS A 154 -26.00 16.81 -6.01
C CYS A 154 -27.45 16.42 -5.63
N HIS A 155 -28.30 17.39 -5.26
CA HIS A 155 -29.70 17.20 -4.86
C HIS A 155 -30.65 18.12 -5.62
#